data_AF-A0A8J9V7G3-F1
#
_entry.id   AF-A0A8J9V7G3-F1
#
_cell.length_a   1.000
_cell.length_b   1.000
_cell.length_c   1.000
_cell.angle_alpha   90.00
_cell.angle_beta   90.00
_cell.angle_gamma   90.00
#
_symmetry.space_group_name_H-M   'P 1'
#
loop_
_entity.id
_entity.type
_entity.pdbx_description
1 polymer ?
#
loop_
_entity_poly.entity_id
_entity_poly.type
_entity_poly.pdbx_seq_one_letter_code
_entity_poly.pdbx_strand_id
1 'polypeptide(L)'
;MAQSQFSLSWDEHVQNICSGLSLLQQNGEFVDMTLAADGYLVKVHQVIIALSSPFLKDLISSAQCPHPVIILNKISHNTLAAILEYIYTGEVLVAIEDLNELIDAAKDLHIKGLQEMNLSQALTSERQKSPEVFSTQMGGLDPEDDICYFEISNPSDDISKIEQKSCNVLINDVRSINDSTEELYKEPDIEIEDRTEITPDMLPPHLQKLVTSSAEEQASLGTLQYTVSNQGSLQMILNRFIYYLKYTNRDKSRQWRCVDYINNYKCPAYVVTKDDVVVQRISAHNHPFHDKKILKKVKTGAIFSALIGAEKEGTKRKNKIREEHESE
;
A
#
# COMPACT_ATOMS: atom_id res chain seq x y z
N MET A 1 -39.48 -26.13 27.93
CA MET A 1 -39.70 -24.92 27.11
C MET A 1 -38.55 -24.83 26.13
N ALA A 2 -38.80 -24.79 24.82
CA ALA A 2 -37.73 -24.58 23.84
C ALA A 2 -37.27 -23.13 23.92
N GLN A 3 -35.95 -22.89 24.00
CA GLN A 3 -35.39 -21.54 23.98
C GLN A 3 -35.29 -21.05 22.54
N SER A 4 -35.85 -19.86 22.27
CA SER A 4 -35.70 -19.18 20.99
C SER A 4 -34.23 -18.80 20.78
N GLN A 5 -33.66 -19.18 19.63
CA GLN A 5 -32.34 -18.72 19.19
C GLN A 5 -32.50 -17.74 18.03
N PHE A 6 -31.60 -16.76 17.97
CA PHE A 6 -31.51 -15.78 16.89
C PHE A 6 -30.13 -15.84 16.27
N SER A 7 -30.06 -15.73 14.95
CA SER A 7 -28.80 -15.58 14.20
C SER A 7 -28.69 -14.15 13.68
N LEU A 8 -27.48 -13.60 13.70
CA LEU A 8 -27.17 -12.24 13.25
C LEU A 8 -25.99 -12.32 12.28
N SER A 9 -26.09 -11.67 11.12
CA SER A 9 -24.97 -11.43 10.20
C SER A 9 -24.59 -9.94 10.22
N TRP A 10 -23.33 -9.66 9.90
CA TRP A 10 -22.87 -8.30 9.59
C TRP A 10 -22.17 -8.34 8.24
N ASP A 11 -22.89 -7.88 7.21
CA ASP A 11 -22.51 -8.09 5.82
C ASP A 11 -21.21 -7.34 5.44
N GLU A 12 -20.91 -6.21 6.11
CA GLU A 12 -19.70 -5.42 5.91
C GLU A 12 -18.51 -5.88 6.80
N HIS A 13 -18.67 -6.94 7.62
CA HIS A 13 -17.67 -7.35 8.62
C HIS A 13 -16.29 -7.62 8.00
N VAL A 14 -16.23 -8.37 6.89
CA VAL A 14 -14.97 -8.70 6.21
C VAL A 14 -14.28 -7.43 5.71
N GLN A 15 -15.02 -6.52 5.07
CA GLN A 15 -14.48 -5.26 4.56
C GLN A 15 -13.96 -4.37 5.71
N ASN A 16 -14.68 -4.30 6.83
CA ASN A 16 -14.25 -3.57 8.02
C ASN A 16 -12.96 -4.15 8.62
N ILE A 17 -12.83 -5.47 8.70
CA ILE A 17 -11.62 -6.14 9.20
C ILE A 17 -10.42 -5.90 8.25
N CYS A 18 -10.57 -6.13 6.95
CA CYS A 18 -9.48 -5.93 5.98
C CYS A 18 -9.01 -4.46 5.94
N SER A 19 -9.93 -3.51 5.85
CA SER A 19 -9.59 -2.08 5.84
C SER A 19 -8.99 -1.60 7.16
N GLY A 20 -9.49 -2.10 8.30
CA GLY A 20 -8.94 -1.84 9.62
C GLY A 20 -7.50 -2.33 9.76
N LEU A 21 -7.23 -3.59 9.39
CA LEU A 21 -5.87 -4.18 9.45
C LEU A 21 -4.87 -3.46 8.54
N SER A 22 -5.29 -3.08 7.33
CA SER A 22 -4.48 -2.25 6.43
C SER A 22 -4.15 -0.88 7.06
N LEU A 23 -5.13 -0.23 7.69
CA LEU A 23 -4.93 1.05 8.36
C LEU A 23 -3.96 0.93 9.55
N LEU A 24 -4.12 -0.07 10.41
CA LEU A 24 -3.22 -0.32 11.55
C LEU A 24 -1.77 -0.48 11.07
N GLN A 25 -1.56 -1.23 9.98
CA GLN A 25 -0.22 -1.40 9.40
C GLN A 25 0.34 -0.08 8.87
N GLN A 26 -0.48 0.71 8.16
CA GLN A 26 -0.06 2.00 7.61
C GLN A 26 0.27 3.05 8.68
N ASN A 27 -0.33 2.94 9.87
CA ASN A 27 -0.03 3.76 11.04
C ASN A 27 1.12 3.21 11.89
N GLY A 28 1.50 1.94 11.72
CA GLY A 28 2.47 1.25 12.57
C GLY A 28 1.92 0.90 13.96
N GLU A 29 0.61 0.73 14.08
CA GLU A 29 -0.08 0.30 15.30
C GLU A 29 -0.09 -1.23 15.40
N PHE A 30 0.12 -1.79 16.60
CA PHE A 30 0.13 -3.25 16.88
C PHE A 30 1.08 -4.11 16.01
N VAL A 31 2.02 -3.48 15.30
CA VAL A 31 3.06 -4.16 14.53
C VAL A 31 4.12 -4.79 15.45
N ASP A 32 4.36 -6.08 15.25
CA ASP A 32 5.15 -6.98 16.09
C ASP A 32 6.25 -7.70 15.28
N MET A 33 6.47 -7.28 14.02
CA MET A 33 7.53 -7.77 13.14
C MET A 33 8.11 -6.65 12.26
N THR A 34 9.30 -6.88 11.71
CA THR A 34 9.82 -6.09 10.59
C THR A 34 10.36 -6.98 9.48
N LEU A 35 10.00 -6.67 8.24
CA LEU A 35 10.61 -7.24 7.03
C LEU A 35 11.64 -6.24 6.49
N ALA A 36 12.78 -6.76 6.03
CA ALA A 36 13.86 -5.96 5.48
C ALA A 36 14.16 -6.38 4.03
N ALA A 37 14.19 -5.42 3.10
CA ALA A 37 14.50 -5.63 1.68
C ALA A 37 15.23 -4.38 1.14
N ASP A 38 16.29 -4.55 0.33
CA ASP A 38 17.14 -3.46 -0.19
C ASP A 38 17.58 -2.40 0.86
N GLY A 39 17.77 -2.81 2.12
CA GLY A 39 18.11 -1.89 3.22
C GLY A 39 16.92 -1.09 3.79
N TYR A 40 15.72 -1.23 3.23
CA TYR A 40 14.48 -0.67 3.80
C TYR A 40 13.91 -1.61 4.84
N LEU A 41 13.35 -1.02 5.92
CA LEU A 41 12.71 -1.73 7.02
C LEU A 41 11.22 -1.40 7.05
N VAL A 42 10.36 -2.41 6.89
CA VAL A 42 8.90 -2.26 6.89
C VAL A 42 8.29 -2.98 8.07
N LYS A 43 7.60 -2.25 8.95
CA LYS A 43 6.88 -2.83 10.10
C LYS A 43 5.57 -3.47 9.64
N VAL A 44 5.28 -4.66 10.16
CA VAL A 44 4.13 -5.49 9.78
C VAL A 44 3.62 -6.29 10.98
N HIS A 45 2.46 -6.94 10.80
CA HIS A 45 1.85 -7.82 11.79
C HIS A 45 2.17 -9.29 11.48
N GLN A 46 2.81 -10.01 12.40
CA GLN A 46 3.18 -11.42 12.29
C GLN A 46 2.01 -12.29 11.84
N VAL A 47 0.84 -12.11 12.47
CA VAL A 47 -0.36 -12.91 12.18
C VAL A 47 -0.82 -12.78 10.73
N ILE A 48 -0.71 -11.58 10.14
CA ILE A 48 -1.13 -11.33 8.75
C ILE A 48 -0.12 -11.93 7.77
N ILE A 49 1.18 -11.78 8.04
CA ILE A 49 2.25 -12.41 7.25
C ILE A 49 2.14 -13.94 7.29
N ALA A 50 1.91 -14.52 8.47
CA ALA A 50 1.78 -15.96 8.68
C ALA A 50 0.51 -16.57 8.06
N LEU A 51 -0.57 -15.80 7.93
CA LEU A 51 -1.77 -16.22 7.20
C LEU A 51 -1.52 -16.28 5.69
N SER A 52 -0.81 -15.29 5.15
CA SER A 52 -0.56 -15.14 3.71
C SER A 52 0.60 -16.00 3.18
N SER A 53 1.56 -16.36 4.03
CA SER A 53 2.73 -17.17 3.67
C SER A 53 2.96 -18.32 4.67
N PRO A 54 2.81 -19.59 4.24
CA PRO A 54 3.21 -20.74 5.05
C PRO A 54 4.71 -20.75 5.36
N PHE A 55 5.55 -20.36 4.40
CA PHE A 55 7.00 -20.28 4.58
C PHE A 55 7.40 -19.28 5.67
N LEU A 56 6.86 -18.05 5.64
CA LEU A 56 7.14 -17.04 6.66
C LEU A 56 6.52 -17.42 8.01
N LYS A 57 5.36 -18.10 8.05
CA LYS A 57 4.79 -18.65 9.29
C LYS A 57 5.77 -19.60 9.99
N ASP A 58 6.36 -20.53 9.26
CA ASP A 58 7.29 -21.50 9.84
C ASP A 58 8.59 -20.81 10.29
N LEU A 59 9.09 -19.84 9.50
CA LEU A 59 10.24 -19.01 9.87
C LEU A 59 9.99 -18.19 11.15
N ILE A 60 8.82 -17.54 11.27
CA ILE A 60 8.37 -16.84 12.49
C ILE A 60 8.34 -17.80 13.68
N SER A 61 7.71 -18.96 13.50
CA SER A 61 7.54 -19.95 14.56
C SER A 61 8.87 -20.52 15.07
N SER A 62 9.91 -20.53 14.22
CA SER A 62 11.27 -20.92 14.60
C SER A 62 12.04 -19.85 15.38
N ALA A 63 11.65 -18.58 15.27
CA ALA A 63 12.37 -17.44 15.80
C ALA A 63 11.80 -16.95 17.14
N GLN A 64 12.25 -17.54 18.26
CA GLN A 64 11.88 -17.10 19.60
C GLN A 64 12.51 -15.73 19.95
N CYS A 65 11.87 -14.65 19.51
CA CYS A 65 12.26 -13.28 19.80
C CYS A 65 11.02 -12.36 19.85
N PRO A 66 11.05 -11.27 20.63
CA PRO A 66 9.86 -10.43 20.85
C PRO A 66 9.45 -9.62 19.61
N HIS A 67 10.37 -9.34 18.69
CA HIS A 67 10.12 -8.59 17.46
C HIS A 67 11.06 -9.08 16.34
N PRO A 68 10.70 -10.15 15.60
CA PRO A 68 11.54 -10.70 14.54
C PRO A 68 11.79 -9.70 13.41
N VAL A 69 13.05 -9.64 12.97
CA VAL A 69 13.48 -8.91 11.77
C VAL A 69 13.92 -9.93 10.72
N ILE A 70 13.12 -10.11 9.67
CA ILE A 70 13.41 -11.06 8.59
C ILE A 70 14.01 -10.30 7.41
N ILE A 71 15.22 -10.68 7.00
CA ILE A 71 15.90 -10.09 5.84
C ILE A 71 15.60 -10.92 4.60
N LEU A 72 15.02 -10.27 3.60
CA LEU A 72 14.58 -10.85 2.33
C LEU A 72 15.63 -10.53 1.26
N ASN A 73 16.43 -11.53 0.90
CA ASN A 73 17.48 -11.38 -0.11
C ASN A 73 16.87 -11.42 -1.52
N LYS A 74 17.42 -10.60 -2.43
CA LYS A 74 17.02 -10.50 -3.86
C LYS A 74 15.58 -10.04 -4.13
N ILE A 75 14.82 -9.69 -3.11
CA ILE A 75 13.52 -9.05 -3.25
C ILE A 75 13.76 -7.56 -3.13
N SER A 76 13.40 -6.79 -4.17
CA SER A 76 13.59 -5.35 -4.10
C SER A 76 12.62 -4.72 -3.10
N HIS A 77 12.93 -3.51 -2.61
CA HIS A 77 11.93 -2.73 -1.88
C HIS A 77 10.72 -2.37 -2.77
N ASN A 78 10.86 -2.44 -4.11
CA ASN A 78 9.73 -2.40 -5.02
C ASN A 78 8.78 -3.56 -4.74
N THR A 79 9.31 -4.76 -4.95
CA THR A 79 8.53 -5.98 -4.88
C THR A 79 8.02 -6.27 -3.47
N LEU A 80 8.78 -5.97 -2.41
CA LEU A 80 8.29 -6.13 -1.03
C LEU A 80 7.03 -5.28 -0.75
N ALA A 81 7.03 -4.00 -1.14
CA ALA A 81 5.88 -3.14 -0.86
C ALA A 81 4.66 -3.50 -1.71
N ALA A 82 4.83 -4.00 -2.94
CA ALA A 82 3.75 -4.59 -3.73
C ALA A 82 3.17 -5.86 -3.08
N ILE A 83 4.02 -6.76 -2.58
CA ILE A 83 3.60 -7.96 -1.83
C ILE A 83 2.82 -7.55 -0.57
N LEU A 84 3.26 -6.53 0.17
CA LEU A 84 2.56 -6.06 1.36
C LEU A 84 1.24 -5.36 1.03
N GLU A 85 1.15 -4.56 -0.03
CA GLU A 85 -0.13 -3.98 -0.48
C GLU A 85 -1.12 -5.09 -0.85
N TYR A 86 -0.69 -6.11 -1.59
CA TYR A 86 -1.49 -7.29 -1.88
C TYR A 86 -1.95 -8.02 -0.62
N ILE A 87 -1.04 -8.30 0.33
CA ILE A 87 -1.34 -9.00 1.58
C ILE A 87 -2.38 -8.25 2.44
N TYR A 88 -2.28 -6.92 2.53
CA TYR A 88 -3.15 -6.12 3.41
C TYR A 88 -4.44 -5.64 2.76
N THR A 89 -4.56 -5.66 1.43
CA THR A 89 -5.76 -5.15 0.71
C THR A 89 -6.42 -6.18 -0.21
N GLY A 90 -5.76 -7.29 -0.52
CA GLY A 90 -6.20 -8.33 -1.45
C GLY A 90 -5.90 -8.04 -2.93
N GLU A 91 -5.35 -6.86 -3.25
CA GLU A 91 -5.15 -6.39 -4.63
C GLU A 91 -3.97 -5.41 -4.71
N VAL A 92 -3.22 -5.42 -5.81
CA VAL A 92 -2.06 -4.54 -6.02
C VAL A 92 -2.02 -4.04 -7.47
N LEU A 93 -1.58 -2.80 -7.67
CA LEU A 93 -1.41 -2.20 -8.99
C LEU A 93 0.08 -2.08 -9.33
N VAL A 94 0.55 -2.88 -10.29
CA VAL A 94 1.96 -2.97 -10.67
C VAL A 94 2.12 -2.78 -12.19
N ALA A 95 3.27 -2.26 -12.62
CA ALA A 95 3.58 -2.12 -14.04
C ALA A 95 3.88 -3.50 -14.69
N ILE A 96 3.73 -3.60 -16.01
CA ILE A 96 3.93 -4.87 -16.72
C ILE A 96 5.42 -5.30 -16.68
N GLU A 97 6.35 -4.35 -16.65
CA GLU A 97 7.78 -4.60 -16.44
C GLU A 97 8.09 -5.27 -15.09
N ASP A 98 7.53 -4.76 -14.00
CA ASP A 98 7.79 -5.24 -12.63
C ASP A 98 7.01 -6.53 -12.27
N LEU A 99 5.99 -6.90 -13.07
CA LEU A 99 5.09 -8.03 -12.78
C LEU A 99 5.81 -9.38 -12.68
N ASN A 100 6.89 -9.60 -13.44
CA ASN A 100 7.70 -10.82 -13.34
C ASN A 100 8.37 -10.91 -11.97
N GLU A 101 9.01 -9.82 -11.54
CA GLU A 101 9.72 -9.76 -10.25
C GLU A 101 8.76 -9.99 -9.08
N LEU A 102 7.55 -9.40 -9.14
CA LEU A 102 6.50 -9.65 -8.16
C LEU A 102 6.12 -11.14 -8.07
N ILE A 103 5.90 -11.80 -9.21
CA ILE A 103 5.45 -13.19 -9.24
C ILE A 103 6.56 -14.15 -8.78
N ASP A 104 7.81 -13.90 -9.15
CA ASP A 104 8.94 -14.74 -8.73
C ASP A 104 9.24 -14.57 -7.23
N ALA A 105 9.24 -13.33 -6.70
CA ALA A 105 9.35 -13.10 -5.26
C ALA A 105 8.15 -13.68 -4.48
N ALA A 106 6.95 -13.64 -5.05
CA ALA A 106 5.76 -14.25 -4.44
C ALA A 106 5.87 -15.78 -4.37
N LYS A 107 6.54 -16.43 -5.34
CA LYS A 107 6.87 -17.86 -5.28
C LYS A 107 7.92 -18.15 -4.22
N ASP A 108 9.02 -17.40 -4.20
CA ASP A 108 10.10 -17.56 -3.20
C ASP A 108 9.60 -17.37 -1.75
N LEU A 109 8.62 -16.49 -1.54
CA LEU A 109 7.97 -16.30 -0.23
C LEU A 109 6.72 -17.15 -0.01
N HIS A 110 6.33 -18.02 -0.95
CA HIS A 110 5.12 -18.85 -0.88
C HIS A 110 3.84 -18.02 -0.56
N ILE A 111 3.67 -16.86 -1.22
CA ILE A 111 2.50 -15.99 -1.02
C ILE A 111 1.28 -16.61 -1.72
N LYS A 112 0.27 -16.98 -0.91
CA LYS A 112 -1.01 -17.52 -1.41
C LYS A 112 -1.65 -16.57 -2.43
N GLY A 113 -2.23 -17.15 -3.48
CA GLY A 113 -2.90 -16.40 -4.55
C GLY A 113 -1.98 -15.76 -5.59
N LEU A 114 -0.70 -15.53 -5.26
CA LEU A 114 0.31 -15.04 -6.22
C LEU A 114 1.29 -16.13 -6.69
N GLN A 115 1.68 -17.07 -5.81
CA GLN A 115 2.64 -18.14 -6.14
C GLN A 115 2.22 -19.01 -7.33
N GLU A 116 0.91 -19.19 -7.53
CA GLU A 116 0.31 -20.00 -8.61
C GLU A 116 0.19 -19.24 -9.95
N MET A 117 0.46 -17.93 -9.97
CA MET A 117 0.31 -17.13 -11.19
C MET A 117 1.37 -17.49 -12.25
N ASN A 118 0.87 -17.75 -13.46
CA ASN A 118 1.68 -17.98 -14.66
C ASN A 118 1.49 -16.81 -15.64
N LEU A 119 2.55 -16.03 -15.91
CA LEU A 119 2.48 -14.85 -16.80
C LEU A 119 1.97 -15.15 -18.21
N SER A 120 2.22 -16.36 -18.71
CA SER A 120 1.72 -16.84 -20.01
C SER A 120 0.19 -16.84 -20.09
N GLN A 121 -0.54 -16.95 -18.98
CA GLN A 121 -2.00 -16.85 -18.92
C GLN A 121 -2.48 -15.41 -18.68
N ALA A 122 -1.72 -14.61 -17.92
CA ALA A 122 -2.06 -13.21 -17.65
C ALA A 122 -2.05 -12.35 -18.92
N LEU A 123 -1.06 -12.55 -19.80
CA LEU A 123 -0.88 -11.75 -21.03
C LEU A 123 -1.78 -12.18 -22.20
N THR A 124 -2.39 -13.37 -22.15
CA THR A 124 -3.28 -13.88 -23.23
C THR A 124 -4.72 -13.38 -23.14
N SER A 125 -5.13 -12.83 -22.00
CA SER A 125 -6.52 -12.47 -21.72
C SER A 125 -7.11 -11.34 -22.58
N GLU A 126 -6.32 -10.65 -23.40
CA GLU A 126 -6.81 -9.64 -24.37
C GLU A 126 -7.10 -10.18 -25.79
N ARG A 127 -6.86 -11.47 -26.09
CA ARG A 127 -7.19 -12.05 -27.41
C ARG A 127 -7.77 -13.47 -27.35
N GLN A 128 -9.09 -13.57 -27.18
CA GLN A 128 -10.02 -14.38 -27.99
C GLN A 128 -11.38 -14.52 -27.28
N LYS A 129 -12.41 -13.83 -27.79
CA LYS A 129 -13.81 -14.25 -27.63
C LYS A 129 -14.36 -14.63 -29.01
N SER A 130 -14.30 -15.92 -29.31
CA SER A 130 -15.08 -16.57 -30.37
C SER A 130 -15.54 -17.92 -29.83
N PRO A 131 -16.85 -18.25 -29.87
CA PRO A 131 -17.35 -19.47 -29.26
C PRO A 131 -17.14 -20.66 -30.20
N GLU A 132 -16.27 -21.60 -29.82
CA GLU A 132 -16.27 -22.94 -30.43
C GLU A 132 -17.04 -23.91 -29.53
N VAL A 133 -18.03 -24.55 -30.14
CA VAL A 133 -18.87 -25.59 -29.53
C VAL A 133 -18.28 -26.94 -29.92
N PHE A 134 -17.94 -27.80 -28.95
CA PHE A 134 -18.03 -29.25 -29.17
C PHE A 134 -18.26 -30.06 -27.89
N SER A 135 -18.53 -31.35 -28.07
CA SER A 135 -19.46 -32.15 -27.28
C SER A 135 -18.88 -32.97 -26.11
N THR A 136 -19.74 -33.17 -25.11
CA THR A 136 -19.73 -34.23 -24.09
C THR A 136 -19.18 -35.60 -24.52
N GLN A 137 -18.31 -36.20 -23.70
CA GLN A 137 -18.33 -37.63 -23.37
C GLN A 137 -17.94 -37.84 -21.89
N MET A 138 -18.46 -38.90 -21.25
CA MET A 138 -18.19 -39.23 -19.84
C MET A 138 -17.09 -40.31 -19.70
N GLY A 139 -16.31 -40.20 -18.62
CA GLY A 139 -15.41 -41.21 -18.07
C GLY A 139 -14.91 -40.72 -16.70
N GLY A 140 -14.97 -41.54 -15.65
CA GLY A 140 -14.88 -41.05 -14.26
C GLY A 140 -13.59 -41.38 -13.49
N LEU A 141 -13.55 -40.88 -12.25
CA LEU A 141 -12.59 -41.14 -11.14
C LEU A 141 -11.19 -40.54 -11.36
N ASP A 142 -10.57 -39.75 -10.46
CA ASP A 142 -10.93 -39.19 -9.13
C ASP A 142 -10.22 -37.81 -8.98
N PRO A 143 -10.64 -36.94 -8.04
CA PRO A 143 -9.64 -36.06 -7.39
C PRO A 143 -9.88 -35.82 -5.89
N GLU A 144 -8.89 -36.15 -5.05
CA GLU A 144 -8.56 -35.30 -3.90
C GLU A 144 -7.56 -34.25 -4.39
N ASP A 145 -8.01 -33.00 -4.52
CA ASP A 145 -7.21 -31.77 -4.50
C ASP A 145 -8.19 -30.59 -4.68
N ASP A 146 -8.50 -29.86 -3.59
CA ASP A 146 -9.40 -28.69 -3.62
C ASP A 146 -8.70 -27.49 -4.29
N ILE A 147 -8.67 -27.51 -5.62
CA ILE A 147 -8.27 -26.36 -6.45
C ILE A 147 -9.41 -25.34 -6.41
N CYS A 148 -9.24 -24.26 -5.65
CA CYS A 148 -10.18 -23.15 -5.59
C CYS A 148 -10.25 -22.39 -6.93
N TYR A 149 -11.15 -22.83 -7.82
CA TYR A 149 -11.47 -22.17 -9.08
C TYR A 149 -12.16 -20.81 -8.81
N PHE A 150 -11.53 -19.71 -9.24
CA PHE A 150 -12.13 -18.38 -9.21
C PHE A 150 -13.21 -18.25 -10.30
N GLU A 151 -14.48 -18.21 -9.91
CA GLU A 151 -15.56 -17.80 -10.81
C GLU A 151 -15.52 -16.29 -11.05
N ILE A 152 -14.95 -15.86 -12.18
CA ILE A 152 -15.10 -14.49 -12.69
C ILE A 152 -16.54 -14.31 -13.20
N SER A 153 -17.44 -13.98 -12.28
CA SER A 153 -18.78 -13.51 -12.60
C SER A 153 -18.69 -12.15 -13.32
N ASN A 154 -18.95 -12.15 -14.63
CA ASN A 154 -19.12 -10.94 -15.44
C ASN A 154 -20.61 -10.54 -15.50
N PRO A 155 -21.05 -9.47 -14.80
CA PRO A 155 -22.32 -8.81 -15.10
C PRO A 155 -22.08 -7.75 -16.20
N SER A 156 -22.27 -8.14 -17.46
CA SER A 156 -22.44 -7.17 -18.55
C SER A 156 -23.93 -6.88 -18.74
N ASP A 157 -24.22 -5.58 -18.90
CA ASP A 157 -25.45 -5.02 -19.49
C ASP A 157 -26.75 -5.06 -18.68
N ASP A 158 -26.83 -4.23 -17.62
CA ASP A 158 -27.94 -3.26 -17.54
C ASP A 158 -27.58 -2.04 -16.66
N ILE A 159 -26.90 -1.03 -17.22
CA ILE A 159 -26.56 0.21 -16.51
C ILE A 159 -27.74 1.20 -16.61
N SER A 160 -28.82 0.91 -15.90
CA SER A 160 -29.77 1.94 -15.46
C SER A 160 -30.42 1.56 -14.12
N LYS A 161 -30.41 2.50 -13.16
CA LYS A 161 -30.96 2.37 -11.79
C LYS A 161 -30.15 1.50 -10.79
N ILE A 162 -29.01 2.02 -10.32
CA ILE A 162 -28.58 1.79 -8.94
C ILE A 162 -28.49 3.15 -8.25
N GLU A 163 -29.34 3.36 -7.25
CA GLU A 163 -29.43 4.62 -6.52
C GLU A 163 -28.27 4.81 -5.52
N GLN A 164 -27.96 6.08 -5.24
CA GLN A 164 -26.94 6.47 -4.28
C GLN A 164 -27.35 6.05 -2.85
N LYS A 165 -26.74 5.00 -2.29
CA LYS A 165 -26.72 4.78 -0.84
C LYS A 165 -25.48 5.40 -0.22
N SER A 166 -25.66 6.62 0.29
CA SER A 166 -24.69 7.29 1.16
C SER A 166 -24.62 6.58 2.51
N CYS A 167 -23.46 6.05 2.87
CA CYS A 167 -23.21 5.54 4.23
C CYS A 167 -22.92 6.72 5.17
N ASN A 168 -23.96 7.24 5.83
CA ASN A 168 -23.83 8.24 6.89
C ASN A 168 -23.42 7.55 8.21
N VAL A 169 -22.12 7.42 8.48
CA VAL A 169 -21.64 6.99 9.81
C VAL A 169 -21.50 8.22 10.71
N LEU A 170 -22.46 8.38 11.63
CA LEU A 170 -22.35 9.33 12.74
C LEU A 170 -21.49 8.71 13.84
N ILE A 171 -20.24 9.14 13.96
CA ILE A 171 -19.43 8.88 15.17
C ILE A 171 -19.67 10.04 16.14
N ASN A 172 -20.56 9.84 17.09
CA ASN A 172 -20.71 10.65 18.31
C ASN A 172 -20.98 9.71 19.49
N ASP A 173 -20.63 10.16 20.69
CA ASP A 173 -20.77 9.45 21.98
C ASP A 173 -19.87 8.21 22.21
N VAL A 174 -18.58 8.46 22.44
CA VAL A 174 -17.94 7.91 23.65
C VAL A 174 -17.61 9.11 24.56
N ARG A 175 -18.31 9.19 25.69
CA ARG A 175 -18.15 10.27 26.67
C ARG A 175 -17.02 9.97 27.65
N SER A 176 -16.43 11.02 28.18
CA SER A 176 -15.36 10.97 29.17
C SER A 176 -15.67 10.06 30.35
N ILE A 177 -14.71 9.19 30.69
CA ILE A 177 -14.54 8.67 32.05
C ILE A 177 -13.14 9.11 32.50
N ASN A 178 -13.09 10.18 33.28
CA ASN A 178 -12.05 10.31 34.29
C ASN A 178 -12.57 9.55 35.52
N ASP A 179 -11.75 8.71 36.16
CA ASP A 179 -11.21 9.04 37.49
C ASP A 179 -10.22 7.97 37.99
N SER A 180 -9.18 8.43 38.69
CA SER A 180 -8.36 7.78 39.74
C SER A 180 -8.09 6.27 39.71
N THR A 181 -6.82 5.92 39.46
CA THR A 181 -6.04 5.08 40.39
C THR A 181 -4.53 5.25 40.17
N GLU A 182 -3.84 5.90 41.11
CA GLU A 182 -2.39 5.72 41.26
C GLU A 182 -2.13 4.33 41.86
N GLU A 183 -1.14 3.59 41.36
CA GLU A 183 0.05 3.23 42.16
C GLU A 183 1.08 2.36 41.40
N LEU A 184 2.35 2.71 41.61
CA LEU A 184 3.50 1.80 41.74
C LEU A 184 4.01 0.98 40.52
N TYR A 185 4.84 1.63 39.70
CA TYR A 185 6.08 1.02 39.20
C TYR A 185 7.27 1.95 39.47
N LYS A 186 8.35 1.40 40.02
CA LYS A 186 9.63 2.11 40.26
C LYS A 186 10.66 1.64 39.24
N GLU A 187 11.14 2.56 38.42
CA GLU A 187 12.37 2.37 37.64
C GLU A 187 13.59 2.34 38.60
N PRO A 188 14.61 1.49 38.36
CA PRO A 188 15.91 1.59 39.03
C PRO A 188 16.86 2.51 38.25
N ASP A 189 17.55 3.40 38.96
CA ASP A 189 18.59 4.26 38.37
C ASP A 189 19.75 3.43 37.82
N ILE A 190 20.18 3.73 36.58
CA ILE A 190 21.43 3.23 36.00
C ILE A 190 22.32 4.43 35.68
N GLU A 191 23.49 4.46 36.32
CA GLU A 191 24.48 5.52 36.17
C GLU A 191 25.11 5.49 34.76
N ILE A 192 25.20 6.66 34.12
CA ILE A 192 25.77 6.82 32.78
C ILE A 192 27.28 6.98 32.91
N GLU A 193 28.05 5.94 32.60
CA GLU A 193 29.49 6.07 32.37
C GLU A 193 29.81 6.49 30.93
N ASP A 194 30.76 7.41 30.82
CA ASP A 194 31.16 8.16 29.63
C ASP A 194 31.75 7.27 28.51
N ARG A 195 31.35 7.52 27.26
CA ARG A 195 31.98 6.96 26.06
C ARG A 195 32.09 8.00 24.94
N THR A 196 33.07 8.89 25.13
CA THR A 196 34.01 9.42 24.12
C THR A 196 33.63 9.26 22.65
N GLU A 197 33.47 10.40 21.97
CA GLU A 197 33.27 10.52 20.52
C GLU A 197 34.40 9.86 19.71
N ILE A 198 34.04 9.11 18.66
CA ILE A 198 35.00 8.56 17.69
C ILE A 198 35.14 9.56 16.52
N THR A 199 36.30 10.20 16.42
CA THR A 199 36.62 11.14 15.33
C THR A 199 36.86 10.42 13.99
N PRO A 200 36.56 11.02 12.81
CA PRO A 200 36.45 10.29 11.53
C PRO A 200 37.75 9.76 10.89
N ASP A 201 38.91 9.89 11.53
CA ASP A 201 40.22 9.87 10.86
C ASP A 201 40.90 8.47 10.80
N MET A 202 40.14 7.40 11.00
CA MET A 202 40.65 6.01 11.06
C MET A 202 39.93 5.05 10.09
N LEU A 203 39.45 5.54 8.94
CA LEU A 203 38.89 4.70 7.87
C LEU A 203 39.88 4.57 6.68
N PRO A 204 40.15 3.36 6.15
CA PRO A 204 41.08 3.20 5.03
C PRO A 204 40.67 3.99 3.77
N PRO A 205 41.64 4.55 3.01
CA PRO A 205 41.38 5.50 1.92
C PRO A 205 40.67 4.90 0.69
N HIS A 206 40.30 3.62 0.73
CA HIS A 206 39.59 2.91 -0.34
C HIS A 206 38.07 3.05 -0.22
N LEU A 207 37.53 3.33 0.97
CA LEU A 207 36.08 3.38 1.25
C LEU A 207 35.48 4.79 1.16
N GLN A 208 36.28 5.85 1.29
CA GLN A 208 35.80 7.23 1.14
C GLN A 208 35.23 7.54 -0.26
N LYS A 209 35.62 6.77 -1.28
CA LYS A 209 35.15 6.96 -2.67
C LYS A 209 33.79 6.31 -2.99
N LEU A 210 33.25 5.51 -2.07
CA LEU A 210 31.93 4.87 -2.20
C LEU A 210 30.80 5.67 -1.53
N VAL A 211 31.12 6.65 -0.70
CA VAL A 211 30.15 7.48 0.04
C VAL A 211 29.58 8.63 -0.82
N THR A 212 30.24 8.98 -1.94
CA THR A 212 29.93 10.17 -2.75
C THR A 212 29.08 9.90 -4.00
N SER A 213 28.48 8.72 -4.16
CA SER A 213 27.57 8.42 -5.28
C SER A 213 26.36 7.55 -4.90
N SER A 214 26.05 7.40 -3.61
CA SER A 214 24.98 6.51 -3.11
C SER A 214 23.78 7.27 -2.52
N ALA A 215 23.63 8.55 -2.83
CA ALA A 215 22.58 9.42 -2.28
C ALA A 215 21.35 9.61 -3.19
N GLU A 216 21.41 9.10 -4.44
CA GLU A 216 20.39 9.40 -5.48
C GLU A 216 19.55 8.19 -5.92
N GLU A 217 19.87 6.96 -5.46
CA GLU A 217 19.14 5.72 -5.80
C GLU A 217 18.38 5.12 -4.59
N GLN A 218 18.00 5.94 -3.62
CA GLN A 218 17.20 5.53 -2.46
C GLN A 218 15.72 5.99 -2.55
N ALA A 219 14.87 5.25 -3.28
CA ALA A 219 13.43 5.01 -2.95
C ALA A 219 12.65 4.30 -4.07
N SER A 220 12.00 3.15 -3.77
CA SER A 220 10.80 2.58 -4.43
C SER A 220 10.49 1.14 -3.91
N LEU A 221 9.27 0.59 -3.68
CA LEU A 221 7.87 1.03 -3.95
C LEU A 221 7.23 1.74 -2.75
N GLY A 222 8.00 2.02 -1.70
CA GLY A 222 7.75 3.22 -0.90
C GLY A 222 7.78 4.52 -1.73
N THR A 223 7.96 4.43 -3.07
CA THR A 223 7.99 5.54 -4.01
C THR A 223 6.73 6.37 -3.87
N LEU A 224 6.95 7.61 -3.46
CA LEU A 224 6.07 8.67 -3.84
C LEU A 224 6.10 8.78 -5.37
N GLN A 225 5.02 8.33 -6.01
CA GLN A 225 4.78 8.65 -7.41
C GLN A 225 4.10 10.01 -7.49
N TYR A 226 4.33 10.74 -8.57
CA TYR A 226 3.79 12.08 -8.75
C TYR A 226 3.00 12.18 -10.05
N THR A 227 2.00 13.06 -10.05
CA THR A 227 1.21 13.38 -11.23
C THR A 227 0.78 14.85 -11.17
N VAL A 228 0.08 15.31 -12.19
CA VAL A 228 -0.49 16.67 -12.23
C VAL A 228 -1.95 16.65 -12.65
N SER A 229 -2.73 17.56 -12.08
CA SER A 229 -4.11 17.80 -12.50
C SER A 229 -4.15 18.32 -13.95
N ASN A 230 -5.36 18.41 -14.51
CA ASN A 230 -5.53 18.99 -15.84
C ASN A 230 -5.21 20.51 -15.85
N GLN A 231 -5.31 21.17 -14.69
CA GLN A 231 -4.94 22.58 -14.44
C GLN A 231 -3.46 22.74 -14.02
N GLY A 232 -2.64 21.68 -14.09
CA GLY A 232 -1.23 21.73 -13.70
C GLY A 232 -0.97 21.84 -12.19
N SER A 233 -1.96 21.51 -11.35
CA SER A 233 -1.77 21.42 -9.89
C SER A 233 -1.04 20.12 -9.54
N LEU A 234 -0.04 20.21 -8.66
CA LEU A 234 0.81 19.08 -8.29
C LEU A 234 0.05 18.06 -7.43
N GLN A 235 0.22 16.79 -7.76
CA GLN A 235 -0.43 15.66 -7.10
C GLN A 235 0.59 14.56 -6.79
N MET A 236 0.35 13.85 -5.70
CA MET A 236 1.13 12.70 -5.24
C MET A 236 0.22 11.47 -5.24
N ILE A 237 0.76 10.33 -5.62
CA ILE A 237 0.13 9.01 -5.58
C ILE A 237 0.90 8.19 -4.54
N LEU A 238 0.16 7.59 -3.61
CA LEU A 238 0.69 6.74 -2.52
C LEU A 238 -0.40 5.77 -2.09
N ASN A 239 -0.08 4.48 -1.96
CA ASN A 239 -1.00 3.40 -1.57
C ASN A 239 -2.35 3.45 -2.34
N ARG A 240 -2.29 3.58 -3.67
CA ARG A 240 -3.46 3.72 -4.58
C ARG A 240 -4.41 4.90 -4.29
N PHE A 241 -4.03 5.81 -3.39
CA PHE A 241 -4.68 7.09 -3.17
C PHE A 241 -3.95 8.22 -3.91
N ILE A 242 -4.64 9.36 -4.05
CA ILE A 242 -4.14 10.55 -4.74
C ILE A 242 -4.37 11.72 -3.80
N TYR A 243 -3.33 12.52 -3.64
CA TYR A 243 -3.31 13.70 -2.80
C TYR A 243 -2.92 14.90 -3.66
N TYR A 244 -3.47 16.08 -3.37
CA TYR A 244 -3.00 17.34 -3.96
C TYR A 244 -2.06 18.03 -2.98
N LEU A 245 -1.07 18.75 -3.50
CA LEU A 245 -0.20 19.59 -2.67
C LEU A 245 -1.02 20.76 -2.09
N LYS A 246 -1.07 20.86 -0.76
CA LYS A 246 -1.78 21.94 -0.06
C LYS A 246 -0.86 23.14 0.18
N TYR A 247 0.36 22.90 0.68
CA TYR A 247 1.44 23.89 0.80
C TYR A 247 2.80 23.19 1.01
N THR A 248 3.87 23.94 0.75
CA THR A 248 5.25 23.59 1.06
C THR A 248 5.77 24.54 2.13
N ASN A 249 6.37 23.99 3.19
CA ASN A 249 6.99 24.72 4.27
C ASN A 249 8.43 25.14 3.92
N ARG A 250 9.00 26.04 4.73
CA ARG A 250 10.38 26.55 4.53
C ARG A 250 11.46 25.46 4.70
N ASP A 251 11.17 24.41 5.45
CA ASP A 251 12.06 23.27 5.71
C ASP A 251 11.97 22.18 4.62
N LYS A 252 11.36 22.49 3.47
CA LYS A 252 11.00 21.57 2.38
C LYS A 252 9.98 20.50 2.73
N SER A 253 9.39 20.49 3.94
CA SER A 253 8.27 19.60 4.20
C SER A 253 7.03 20.03 3.40
N ARG A 254 6.25 19.08 2.91
CA ARG A 254 5.08 19.29 2.05
C ARG A 254 3.87 18.63 2.69
N GLN A 255 2.79 19.38 2.86
CA GLN A 255 1.51 18.81 3.29
C GLN A 255 0.64 18.50 2.07
N TRP A 256 0.30 17.22 1.93
CA TRP A 256 -0.57 16.68 0.90
C TRP A 256 -1.91 16.30 1.53
N ARG A 257 -3.02 16.56 0.84
CA ARG A 257 -4.36 16.17 1.33
C ARG A 257 -5.10 15.38 0.26
N CYS A 258 -5.92 14.40 0.66
CA CYS A 258 -6.65 13.57 -0.28
C CYS A 258 -7.47 14.42 -1.27
N VAL A 259 -7.50 14.06 -2.56
CA VAL A 259 -8.27 14.79 -3.57
C VAL A 259 -9.78 14.81 -3.31
N ASP A 260 -10.31 13.82 -2.59
CA ASP A 260 -11.75 13.69 -2.31
C ASP A 260 -12.17 14.31 -0.95
N TYR A 261 -11.38 15.29 -0.46
CA TYR A 261 -11.64 16.04 0.78
C TYR A 261 -12.81 17.03 0.74
N ILE A 262 -13.20 17.52 -0.44
CA ILE A 262 -14.38 18.40 -0.66
C ILE A 262 -15.59 17.60 -1.15
N ASN A 263 -15.34 16.44 -1.79
CA ASN A 263 -16.38 15.58 -2.34
C ASN A 263 -17.26 14.98 -1.23
N ASN A 264 -18.32 14.26 -1.59
CA ASN A 264 -19.31 13.73 -0.65
C ASN A 264 -18.70 12.95 0.53
N TYR A 265 -17.56 12.28 0.33
CA TYR A 265 -16.81 11.58 1.37
C TYR A 265 -16.19 12.50 2.44
N LYS A 266 -15.92 13.78 2.13
CA LYS A 266 -15.24 14.75 3.01
C LYS A 266 -13.95 14.19 3.64
N CYS A 267 -13.14 13.51 2.81
CA CYS A 267 -12.04 12.69 3.29
C CYS A 267 -11.09 13.46 4.25
N PRO A 268 -10.85 12.92 5.47
CA PRO A 268 -10.01 13.59 6.46
C PRO A 268 -8.51 13.37 6.21
N ALA A 269 -8.11 12.43 5.33
CA ALA A 269 -6.73 11.98 5.18
C ALA A 269 -5.74 13.03 4.62
N TYR A 270 -4.56 13.10 5.23
CA TYR A 270 -3.42 13.92 4.81
C TYR A 270 -2.09 13.24 5.10
N VAL A 271 -1.07 13.61 4.32
CA VAL A 271 0.28 13.04 4.37
C VAL A 271 1.28 14.19 4.41
N VAL A 272 2.32 14.08 5.23
CA VAL A 272 3.46 15.00 5.27
C VAL A 272 4.67 14.29 4.72
N THR A 273 5.32 14.89 3.72
CA THR A 273 6.57 14.40 3.15
C THR A 273 7.68 15.42 3.35
N LYS A 274 8.93 14.97 3.45
CA LYS A 274 10.11 15.84 3.52
C LYS A 274 11.23 15.18 2.71
N ASP A 275 11.88 15.96 1.85
CA ASP A 275 12.94 15.50 0.95
C ASP A 275 12.56 14.16 0.26
N ASP A 276 11.32 14.15 -0.26
CA ASP A 276 10.66 13.06 -1.00
C ASP A 276 10.51 11.72 -0.25
N VAL A 277 10.62 11.73 1.08
CA VAL A 277 10.25 10.63 2.00
C VAL A 277 8.95 10.96 2.74
N VAL A 278 8.09 9.96 2.99
CA VAL A 278 6.90 10.12 3.85
C VAL A 278 7.32 10.20 5.32
N VAL A 279 7.08 11.36 5.95
CA VAL A 279 7.36 11.60 7.37
C VAL A 279 6.17 11.22 8.25
N GLN A 280 4.95 11.50 7.78
CA GLN A 280 3.74 11.28 8.57
C GLN A 280 2.54 10.98 7.67
N ARG A 281 1.71 10.02 8.07
CA ARG A 281 0.37 9.76 7.54
C ARG A 281 -0.63 10.09 8.65
N ILE A 282 -1.72 10.80 8.35
CA ILE A 282 -2.69 11.22 9.36
C ILE A 282 -4.11 11.08 8.82
N SER A 283 -4.95 10.43 9.64
CA SER A 283 -6.34 10.05 9.37
C SER A 283 -6.52 9.04 8.23
N ALA A 284 -7.43 8.09 8.45
CA ALA A 284 -7.81 7.10 7.45
C ALA A 284 -8.53 7.72 6.25
N HIS A 285 -8.46 7.04 5.11
CA HIS A 285 -9.40 7.27 4.01
C HIS A 285 -10.75 6.64 4.34
N ASN A 286 -11.84 7.35 4.01
CA ASN A 286 -13.22 6.91 4.20
C ASN A 286 -13.95 6.68 2.87
N HIS A 287 -13.19 6.29 1.84
CA HIS A 287 -13.67 6.08 0.48
C HIS A 287 -12.79 5.04 -0.24
N PRO A 288 -13.28 4.42 -1.34
CA PRO A 288 -12.50 3.47 -2.14
C PRO A 288 -11.24 4.09 -2.75
N PHE A 289 -10.31 3.23 -3.19
CA PHE A 289 -9.09 3.61 -3.90
C PHE A 289 -9.35 4.40 -5.19
N HIS A 290 -8.33 5.10 -5.67
CA HIS A 290 -8.43 5.99 -6.82
C HIS A 290 -8.04 5.34 -8.15
N ASP A 291 -8.05 4.01 -8.27
CA ASP A 291 -7.47 3.29 -9.41
C ASP A 291 -7.99 3.76 -10.76
N LYS A 292 -9.29 4.05 -10.88
CA LYS A 292 -9.90 4.63 -12.11
C LYS A 292 -9.26 5.97 -12.51
N LYS A 293 -8.87 6.81 -11.53
CA LYS A 293 -8.14 8.08 -11.76
C LYS A 293 -6.67 7.78 -12.08
N ILE A 294 -6.02 6.84 -11.38
CA ILE A 294 -4.59 6.47 -11.54
C ILE A 294 -4.35 5.82 -12.91
N LEU A 295 -5.11 4.79 -13.27
CA LEU A 295 -5.04 4.11 -14.57
C LEU A 295 -5.23 5.08 -15.74
N LYS A 296 -6.06 6.12 -15.59
CA LYS A 296 -6.18 7.18 -16.60
C LYS A 296 -4.88 7.99 -16.73
N LYS A 297 -4.15 8.25 -15.63
CA LYS A 297 -2.83 8.91 -15.66
C LYS A 297 -1.77 8.01 -16.30
N VAL A 298 -1.72 6.72 -15.94
CA VAL A 298 -0.85 5.70 -16.56
C VAL A 298 -1.02 5.72 -18.09
N LYS A 299 -2.26 5.56 -18.57
CA LYS A 299 -2.58 5.55 -20.03
C LYS A 299 -2.21 6.84 -20.75
N THR A 300 -2.09 7.98 -20.05
CA THR A 300 -1.65 9.26 -20.63
C THR A 300 -0.15 9.54 -20.45
N GLY A 301 0.63 8.63 -19.87
CA GLY A 301 2.05 8.87 -19.56
C GLY A 301 2.28 10.01 -18.57
N ALA A 302 1.31 10.28 -17.70
CA ALA A 302 1.29 11.45 -16.81
C ALA A 302 1.64 11.10 -15.35
N ILE A 303 2.46 10.06 -15.14
CA ILE A 303 3.01 9.66 -13.84
C ILE A 303 4.52 9.84 -13.89
N PHE A 304 5.10 10.33 -12.80
CA PHE A 304 6.51 10.67 -12.67
C PHE A 304 7.05 10.00 -11.40
N SER A 305 8.22 9.36 -11.49
CA SER A 305 8.94 8.82 -10.33
C SER A 305 9.57 9.90 -9.45
N ALA A 306 9.90 11.06 -10.03
CA ALA A 306 10.51 12.20 -9.34
C ALA A 306 9.61 13.44 -9.37
N LEU A 307 9.53 14.14 -8.23
CA LEU A 307 8.70 15.34 -8.07
C LEU A 307 9.04 16.44 -9.08
N ILE A 308 10.33 16.64 -9.35
CA ILE A 308 10.85 17.65 -10.28
C ILE A 308 10.27 17.46 -11.70
N GLY A 309 10.01 16.21 -12.11
CA GLY A 309 9.34 15.90 -13.38
C GLY A 309 7.90 16.41 -13.42
N ALA A 310 7.15 16.14 -12.35
CA ALA A 310 5.76 16.60 -12.21
C ALA A 310 5.66 18.13 -12.06
N GLU A 311 6.57 18.80 -11.35
CA GLU A 311 6.61 20.27 -11.23
C GLU A 311 6.85 20.97 -12.58
N LYS A 312 7.74 20.42 -13.43
CA LYS A 312 7.99 20.93 -14.79
C LYS A 312 6.76 20.81 -15.68
N GLU A 313 6.12 19.64 -15.72
CA GLU A 313 4.90 19.42 -16.50
C GLU A 313 3.72 20.27 -15.97
N GLY A 314 3.59 20.43 -14.66
CA GLY A 314 2.57 21.29 -14.04
C GLY A 314 2.72 22.75 -14.45
N THR A 315 3.95 23.27 -14.46
CA THR A 315 4.26 24.63 -14.94
C THR A 315 3.97 24.78 -16.43
N LYS A 316 4.37 23.81 -17.26
CA LYS A 316 4.10 23.80 -18.71
C LYS A 316 2.60 23.88 -19.02
N ARG A 317 1.76 23.13 -18.30
CA ARG A 317 0.29 23.19 -18.45
C ARG A 317 -0.29 24.54 -18.06
N LYS A 318 0.17 25.13 -16.96
CA LYS A 318 -0.29 26.46 -16.51
C LYS A 318 0.06 27.55 -17.52
N ASN A 319 1.26 27.52 -18.10
CA ASN A 319 1.66 28.47 -19.14
C ASN A 319 0.79 28.31 -20.39
N LYS A 320 0.58 27.08 -20.86
CA LYS A 320 -0.30 26.79 -22.03
C LYS A 320 -1.73 27.31 -21.84
N ILE A 321 -2.32 27.10 -20.65
CA ILE A 321 -3.66 27.61 -20.31
C ILE A 321 -3.69 29.15 -20.28
N ARG A 322 -2.60 29.81 -19.85
CA ARG A 322 -2.50 31.27 -19.86
C ARG A 322 -2.35 31.81 -21.28
N GLU A 323 -1.51 31.19 -22.11
CA GLU A 323 -1.32 31.54 -23.52
C GLU A 323 -2.62 31.39 -24.33
N GLU A 324 -3.40 30.33 -24.06
CA GLU A 324 -4.73 30.13 -24.67
C GLU A 324 -5.70 31.27 -24.27
N HIS A 325 -5.77 31.63 -22.98
CA HIS A 325 -6.60 32.75 -22.51
C HIS A 325 -6.13 34.15 -22.92
N GLU A 326 -4.86 34.32 -23.31
CA GLU A 326 -4.33 35.59 -23.85
C GLU A 326 -4.56 35.70 -25.37
N SER A 327 -5.13 34.67 -26.01
CA SER A 327 -5.37 34.57 -27.46
C SER A 327 -6.85 34.58 -27.90
N GLU A 328 -7.78 34.66 -26.94
CA GLU A 328 -9.24 34.76 -27.13
C GLU A 328 -9.78 36.17 -26.87
#